data_AF-A0A5M8QX90-F1
#
_entry.id   AF-A0A5M8QX90-F1
#
_cell.length_a   1.000
_cell.length_b   1.000
_cell.length_c   1.000
_cell.angle_alpha   90.00
_cell.angle_beta   90.00
_cell.angle_gamma   90.00
#
_symmetry.space_group_name_H-M   'P 1'
#
loop_
_entity.id
_entity.type
_entity.pdbx_description
1 polymer ?
#
loop_
_entity_poly.entity_id
_entity_poly.type
_entity_poly.pdbx_seq_one_letter_code
_entity_poly.pdbx_strand_id
1 'polypeptide(L)'
;MIICVIVFMIIANSGAGPGFEALLARQLGGDVSGIHLRYPVLLWINDGLMAIFFLLVGFEIKREMKEGELSSIKKASLPILAAVGGVMAPALIYCHTP
;
A
#
# COMPACT_ATOMS: atom_id res chain seq x y z
N MET A 1 9.69 2.63 10.84
CA MET A 1 8.81 1.49 10.51
C MET A 1 9.01 0.28 11.41
N ILE A 2 10.24 -0.23 11.59
CA ILE A 2 10.49 -1.46 12.39
C ILE A 2 9.90 -1.36 13.81
N ILE A 3 10.06 -0.21 14.49
CA ILE A 3 9.48 0.02 15.82
C ILE A 3 7.96 -0.10 15.80
N CYS A 4 7.26 0.48 14.82
CA CYS A 4 5.81 0.37 14.70
C CYS A 4 5.37 -1.08 14.49
N VAL A 5 6.11 -1.86 13.71
CA VAL A 5 5.84 -3.29 13.50
C VAL A 5 5.97 -4.06 14.82
N ILE A 6 7.04 -3.80 15.59
CA ILE A 6 7.26 -4.44 16.89
C ILE A 6 6.13 -4.10 17.86
N VAL A 7 5.75 -2.81 17.95
CA VAL A 7 4.64 -2.37 18.80
C VAL A 7 3.33 -3.03 18.38
N PHE A 8 3.03 -3.07 17.09
CA PHE A 8 1.82 -3.72 16.58
C PHE A 8 1.81 -5.22 16.91
N MET A 9 2.94 -5.91 16.74
CA MET A 9 3.07 -7.33 17.06
C MET A 9 2.89 -7.60 18.56
N ILE A 10 3.39 -6.73 19.43
CA ILE A 10 3.18 -6.81 20.89
C ILE A 10 1.69 -6.63 21.21
N ILE A 11 1.03 -5.61 20.64
CA ILE A 11 -0.39 -5.34 20.88
C ILE A 11 -1.25 -6.54 20.40
N ALA A 12 -1.00 -7.05 19.19
CA ALA A 12 -1.75 -8.14 18.58
C ALA A 12 -1.66 -9.46 19.38
N ASN A 13 -0.53 -9.72 20.04
CA ASN A 13 -0.34 -10.92 20.87
C ASN A 13 -0.68 -10.70 22.36
N SER A 14 -1.05 -9.48 22.75
CA SER A 14 -1.43 -9.16 24.13
C SER A 14 -2.93 -9.36 24.37
N GLY A 15 -3.35 -9.32 25.64
CA GLY A 15 -4.78 -9.34 26.00
C GLY A 15 -5.61 -8.17 25.43
N ALA A 16 -4.97 -7.12 24.93
CA ALA A 16 -5.63 -6.00 24.24
C ALA A 16 -5.89 -6.27 22.74
N GLY A 17 -5.33 -7.34 22.17
CA GLY A 17 -5.45 -7.69 20.75
C GLY A 17 -6.91 -7.77 20.27
N PRO A 18 -7.80 -8.53 20.92
CA PRO A 18 -9.20 -8.65 20.48
C PRO A 18 -9.97 -7.33 20.48
N GLY A 19 -9.70 -6.44 21.45
CA GLY A 19 -10.33 -5.12 21.51
C GLY A 19 -9.83 -4.19 20.39
N PHE A 20 -8.54 -4.30 20.05
CA PHE A 20 -7.94 -3.53 18.96
C PHE A 20 -8.42 -4.02 17.59
N GLU A 21 -8.52 -5.33 17.37
CA GLU A 21 -9.10 -5.92 16.15
C GLU A 21 -10.57 -5.51 15.99
N ALA A 22 -11.36 -5.53 17.06
CA ALA A 22 -12.76 -5.07 17.02
C ALA A 22 -12.87 -3.58 16.66
N LEU A 23 -11.93 -2.75 17.10
CA LEU A 23 -11.86 -1.33 16.74
C LEU A 23 -11.53 -1.14 15.25
N LEU A 24 -10.56 -1.91 14.73
CA LEU A 24 -10.18 -1.87 13.32
C LEU A 24 -11.27 -2.44 12.39
N ALA A 25 -11.99 -3.46 12.84
CA ALA A 25 -13.10 -4.08 12.14
C ALA A 25 -14.39 -3.25 12.19
N ARG A 26 -14.44 -2.20 13.02
CA ARG A 26 -15.63 -1.37 13.16
C ARG A 26 -15.99 -0.76 11.80
N GLN A 27 -17.23 -0.99 11.38
CA GLN A 27 -17.74 -0.48 10.12
C GLN A 27 -17.96 1.03 10.25
N LEU A 28 -17.30 1.81 9.39
CA LEU A 28 -17.49 3.25 9.27
C LEU A 28 -18.11 3.58 7.91
N GLY A 29 -19.07 4.51 7.96
CA GLY A 29 -19.83 4.98 6.82
C GLY A 29 -21.31 4.63 6.93
N GLY A 30 -22.07 4.96 5.90
CA GLY A 30 -23.53 4.85 5.91
C GLY A 30 -24.07 4.74 4.50
N ASP A 31 -25.27 4.18 4.40
CA ASP A 31 -25.99 4.07 3.15
C ASP A 31 -26.67 5.40 2.85
N VAL A 32 -26.06 6.19 1.97
CA VAL A 32 -26.64 7.46 1.50
C VAL A 32 -27.10 7.25 0.07
N SER A 33 -28.42 7.25 -0.13
CA SER A 33 -29.09 7.42 -1.42
C SER A 33 -28.51 6.59 -2.59
N GLY A 34 -28.28 5.29 -2.36
CA GLY A 34 -27.82 4.34 -3.40
C GLY A 34 -26.31 4.06 -3.42
N ILE A 35 -25.52 4.68 -2.54
CA ILE A 35 -24.09 4.38 -2.40
C ILE A 35 -23.83 3.68 -1.06
N HIS A 36 -23.41 2.43 -1.14
CA HIS A 36 -23.07 1.58 0.01
C HIS A 36 -21.60 1.77 0.40
N LEU A 37 -21.27 2.87 1.07
CA LEU A 37 -19.92 3.06 1.65
C LEU A 37 -19.89 2.56 3.09
N ARG A 38 -19.95 1.24 3.28
CA ARG A 38 -19.78 0.64 4.60
C ARG A 38 -18.54 -0.23 4.62
N TYR A 39 -17.44 0.35 5.10
CA TYR A 39 -16.14 -0.29 5.12
C TYR A 39 -15.53 -0.30 6.53
N PRO A 40 -14.73 -1.31 6.89
CA PRO A 40 -14.00 -1.34 8.15
C PRO A 40 -13.08 -0.12 8.28
N VAL A 41 -12.85 0.35 9.51
CA VAL A 41 -11.87 1.42 9.80
C VAL A 41 -10.51 1.09 9.19
N LEU A 42 -10.11 -0.19 9.27
CA LEU A 42 -8.84 -0.65 8.71
C LEU A 42 -8.70 -0.31 7.21
N LEU A 43 -9.77 -0.48 6.44
CA LEU A 43 -9.74 -0.22 5.00
C LEU A 43 -9.65 1.28 4.72
N TRP A 44 -10.42 2.11 5.45
CA TRP A 44 -10.33 3.56 5.38
C TRP A 44 -8.92 4.09 5.68
N ILE A 45 -8.29 3.54 6.72
CA ILE A 45 -6.91 3.90 7.09
C ILE A 45 -5.94 3.47 5.99
N ASN A 46 -6.08 2.23 5.47
CA ASN A 46 -5.21 1.69 4.45
C ASN A 46 -5.27 2.52 3.17
N ASP A 47 -6.47 2.75 2.64
CA ASP A 47 -6.68 3.51 1.41
C ASP A 47 -6.28 4.98 1.58
N GLY A 48 -6.61 5.59 2.73
CA GLY A 48 -6.24 6.96 3.03
C GLY A 48 -4.73 7.17 3.12
N LEU A 49 -4.01 6.29 3.82
CA LEU A 49 -2.56 6.35 3.92
C LEU A 49 -1.88 6.00 2.59
N MET A 50 -2.39 5.01 1.85
CA MET A 50 -1.90 4.68 0.50
C MET A 50 -2.09 5.85 -0.46
N ALA A 51 -3.23 6.55 -0.42
CA ALA A 51 -3.47 7.71 -1.26
C ALA A 51 -2.43 8.82 -1.01
N ILE A 52 -2.11 9.12 0.25
CA ILE A 52 -1.07 10.09 0.61
C ILE A 52 0.31 9.61 0.15
N PHE A 53 0.64 8.34 0.38
CA PHE A 53 1.91 7.75 -0.05
C PHE A 53 2.09 7.81 -1.56
N PHE A 54 1.10 7.37 -2.33
CA PHE A 54 1.14 7.39 -3.80
C PHE A 54 1.11 8.80 -4.37
N LEU A 55 0.48 9.77 -3.69
CA LEU A 55 0.58 11.18 -4.07
C LEU A 55 2.04 11.69 -3.98
N LEU A 56 2.71 11.40 -2.86
CA LEU A 56 4.11 11.78 -2.66
C LEU A 56 5.03 11.08 -3.67
N VAL A 57 4.84 9.78 -3.87
CA VAL A 57 5.57 9.01 -4.89
C VAL A 57 5.29 9.55 -6.30
N GLY A 58 4.04 9.94 -6.59
CA GLY A 58 3.67 10.53 -7.86
C GLY A 58 4.39 11.86 -8.13
N PHE A 59 4.55 12.70 -7.10
CA PHE A 59 5.35 13.92 -7.21
C PHE A 59 6.83 13.64 -7.43
N GLU A 60 7.37 12.63 -6.75
CA GLU A 60 8.75 12.19 -6.92
C GLU A 60 9.00 11.65 -8.34
N ILE A 61 8.13 10.77 -8.84
CA ILE A 61 8.21 10.25 -10.21
C ILE A 61 8.10 11.39 -11.22
N LYS A 62 7.18 12.35 -11.02
CA LYS A 62 7.07 13.51 -11.90
C LYS A 62 8.35 14.35 -11.93
N ARG A 63 9.05 14.48 -10.81
CA ARG A 63 10.36 15.13 -10.73
C ARG A 63 11.42 14.36 -11.51
N GLU A 64 11.53 13.05 -11.28
CA GLU A 64 12.46 12.15 -11.99
C GLU A 64 12.23 12.10 -13.50
N MET A 65 10.97 12.19 -13.94
CA MET A 65 10.61 12.27 -15.36
C MET A 65 11.04 13.58 -16.01
N LYS A 66 11.15 14.67 -15.26
CA LYS A 66 11.52 15.98 -15.83
C LYS A 66 13.03 16.20 -15.81
N GLU A 67 13.67 15.84 -14.69
CA GLU A 67 15.07 16.25 -14.40
C GLU A 67 15.98 15.07 -14.03
N GLY A 68 15.44 13.85 -13.90
CA GLY A 68 16.16 12.70 -13.35
C GLY A 68 16.38 11.56 -14.34
N GLU A 69 16.46 10.33 -13.82
CA GLU A 69 16.83 9.14 -14.59
C GLU A 69 15.71 8.64 -15.52
N LEU A 70 14.49 9.13 -15.34
CA LEU A 70 13.34 8.84 -16.20
C LEU A 70 13.14 9.89 -17.32
N SER A 71 14.00 10.90 -17.40
CA SER A 71 13.87 12.02 -18.35
C SER A 71 14.09 11.68 -19.83
N SER A 72 14.78 10.57 -20.12
CA SER A 72 15.04 10.12 -21.48
C SER A 72 14.77 8.63 -21.61
N ILE A 73 14.22 8.21 -22.75
CA ILE A 73 13.94 6.81 -23.07
C ILE A 73 15.18 5.93 -22.90
N LYS A 74 16.37 6.46 -23.23
CA LYS A 74 17.64 5.71 -23.10
C LYS A 74 18.02 5.44 -21.64
N LYS A 75 17.69 6.37 -20.73
CA LYS A 75 17.95 6.21 -19.29
C LYS A 75 16.85 5.42 -18.60
N ALA A 76 15.59 5.66 -18.98
CA ALA A 76 14.42 5.03 -18.40
C ALA A 76 14.32 3.53 -18.74
N SER A 77 14.88 3.07 -19.86
CA SER A 77 14.78 1.67 -20.31
C SER A 77 15.32 0.67 -19.28
N LEU A 78 16.46 0.94 -18.66
CA LEU A 78 17.08 0.06 -17.67
C LEU A 78 16.26 -0.05 -16.38
N PRO A 79 15.87 1.06 -15.70
CA PRO A 79 14.96 1.03 -14.55
C PRO A 79 13.61 0.37 -14.85
N ILE A 80 13.02 0.63 -16.03
CA ILE A 80 11.73 0.04 -16.41
C ILE A 80 11.86 -1.48 -16.57
N LEU A 81 12.88 -1.96 -17.28
CA LEU A 81 13.12 -3.40 -17.44
C LEU A 81 13.41 -4.07 -16.09
N ALA A 82 14.21 -3.43 -15.23
CA ALA A 82 14.50 -3.93 -13.89
C ALA A 82 13.23 -4.01 -13.02
N ALA A 83 12.37 -2.99 -13.06
CA ALA A 83 11.11 -2.96 -12.33
C ALA A 83 10.14 -4.03 -12.83
N VAL A 84 9.98 -4.16 -14.15
CA VAL A 84 9.13 -5.18 -14.78
C VAL A 84 9.63 -6.58 -14.43
N GLY A 85 10.94 -6.83 -14.52
CA GLY A 85 11.55 -8.10 -14.08
C GLY A 85 11.35 -8.38 -12.59
N GLY A 86 11.51 -7.36 -11.74
CA GLY A 86 11.32 -7.45 -10.29
C GLY A 86 9.89 -7.76 -9.86
N VAL A 87 8.87 -7.43 -10.68
CA VAL A 87 7.47 -7.80 -10.44
C VAL A 87 7.13 -9.16 -11.06
N MET A 88 7.55 -9.42 -12.30
CA MET A 88 7.20 -10.65 -13.01
C MET A 88 7.87 -11.89 -12.41
N ALA A 89 9.14 -11.81 -11.99
CA ALA A 89 9.85 -12.96 -11.43
C ALA A 89 9.16 -13.55 -10.18
N PRO A 90 8.86 -12.78 -9.11
CA PRO A 90 8.15 -13.32 -7.95
C PRO A 90 6.72 -13.74 -8.28
N ALA A 91 6.02 -13.04 -9.18
CA ALA A 91 4.66 -13.41 -9.59
C ALA A 91 4.62 -14.78 -10.29
N LEU A 92 5.58 -15.07 -11.17
CA LEU A 92 5.69 -16.37 -11.85
C LEU A 92 6.08 -17.50 -10.87
N ILE A 93 7.01 -17.24 -9.94
CA ILE A 93 7.40 -18.21 -8.91
C ILE A 93 6.20 -18.57 -8.02
N TYR A 94 5.44 -17.56 -7.57
CA TYR A 94 4.24 -17.78 -6.77
C TYR A 94 3.17 -18.56 -7.56
N CYS A 95 2.90 -18.18 -8.81
CA CYS A 95 1.88 -18.83 -9.66
C CYS A 95 2.20 -20.30 -9.95
N HIS A 96 3.47 -20.68 -10.02
CA HIS A 96 3.89 -22.07 -10.26
C HIS A 96 3.85 -22.93 -8.98
N THR A 97 3.79 -22.32 -7.80
CA THR A 97 3.70 -23.06 -6.53
C THR A 97 2.22 -23.36 -6.23
N PRO A 98 1.80 -24.64 -6.10
CA PRO A 98 0.40 -25.02 -5.91
C PRO A 98 -0.19 -24.56 -4.56
#